data_AF-A0A6V6Z4Q5-F1
#
_entry.id   AF-A0A6V6Z4Q5-F1
#
_cell.length_a   1.000
_cell.length_b   1.000
_cell.length_c   1.000
_cell.angle_alpha   90.00
_cell.angle_beta   90.00
_cell.angle_gamma   90.00
#
_symmetry.space_group_name_H-M   'P 1'
#
loop_
_entity.id
_entity.type
_entity.pdbx_description
1 polymer ?
#
loop_
_entity_poly.entity_id
_entity_poly.type
_entity_poly.pdbx_seq_one_letter_code
_entity_poly.pdbx_strand_id
1 'polypeptide(L)'
;MCAIQKLLSKKDGLLIQIACIVNDLREYCSYPVETVSVNQLHYQYDLIIKEIRQIDRKLYELFNKQTLFFESQNFQLKKLTDKATSEILFTVKDLPKHHWTMFEDLNPINE
;
A
#
# COMPACT_ATOMS: atom_id res chain seq x y z
N MET A 1 7.05 11.53 8.78
CA MET A 1 7.01 10.11 9.20
C MET A 1 5.58 9.59 9.04
N CYS A 2 5.37 8.57 8.19
CA CYS A 2 4.04 8.01 7.89
C CYS A 2 3.39 7.39 9.14
N ALA A 3 2.07 7.54 9.30
CA ALA A 3 1.31 6.97 10.42
C ALA A 3 1.45 5.43 10.52
N ILE A 4 1.52 4.76 9.37
CA ILE A 4 1.75 3.30 9.27
C ILE A 4 3.11 2.94 9.86
N GLN A 5 4.15 3.71 9.52
CA GLN A 5 5.51 3.45 10.02
C GLN A 5 5.60 3.59 11.53
N LYS A 6 4.92 4.59 12.12
CA LYS A 6 4.84 4.74 13.58
C LYS A 6 4.16 3.54 14.26
N LEU A 7 3.09 3.02 13.66
CA LEU A 7 2.38 1.84 14.17
C LEU A 7 3.25 0.57 14.08
N LEU A 8 3.98 0.41 12.97
CA LEU A 8 4.92 -0.71 12.80
C LEU A 8 6.07 -0.65 13.81
N SER A 9 6.74 0.50 13.95
CA SER A 9 7.81 0.65 14.95
C SER A 9 7.32 0.40 16.38
N LYS A 10 6.08 0.79 16.70
CA LYS A 10 5.46 0.48 17.99
C LYS A 10 5.24 -1.03 18.16
N LYS A 11 4.75 -1.71 17.13
CA LYS A 11 4.58 -3.18 17.14
C LYS A 11 5.91 -3.90 17.32
N ASP A 12 6.98 -3.46 16.64
CA ASP A 12 8.31 -4.04 16.79
C ASP A 12 8.82 -3.91 18.23
N GLY A 13 8.63 -2.74 18.86
CA GLY A 13 8.96 -2.54 20.27
C GLY A 13 8.20 -3.47 21.21
N LEU A 14 6.90 -3.69 20.97
CA LEU A 14 6.08 -4.62 21.75
C LEU A 14 6.52 -6.08 21.56
N LEU A 15 6.95 -6.48 20.37
CA LEU A 15 7.49 -7.81 20.11
C LEU A 15 8.81 -8.05 20.87
N ILE A 16 9.67 -7.03 20.94
CA ILE A 16 10.89 -7.09 21.75
C ILE A 16 10.53 -7.26 23.24
N GLN A 17 9.54 -6.54 23.74
CA GLN A 17 9.09 -6.69 25.13
C GLN A 17 8.57 -8.10 25.43
N ILE A 18 7.85 -8.74 24.51
CA ILE A 18 7.45 -10.15 24.65
C ILE A 18 8.69 -11.05 24.73
N ALA A 19 9.69 -10.82 23.88
CA ALA A 19 10.91 -11.63 23.90
C ALA A 19 11.65 -11.50 25.25
N CYS A 20 11.67 -10.30 25.84
CA CYS A 20 12.20 -10.09 27.19
C CYS A 20 11.42 -10.88 28.24
N ILE A 21 10.08 -10.79 28.26
CA ILE A 21 9.24 -11.54 29.22
C ILE A 21 9.47 -13.05 29.09
N VAL A 22 9.59 -13.56 27.86
CA VAL A 22 9.88 -14.98 27.61
C VAL A 22 11.25 -15.37 28.15
N ASN A 23 12.24 -14.50 28.00
CA ASN A 23 13.57 -14.73 28.56
C ASN A 23 13.54 -14.75 30.10
N ASP A 24 12.86 -13.79 30.71
CA ASP A 24 12.71 -13.70 32.17
C ASP A 24 11.99 -14.93 32.73
N LEU A 25 10.97 -15.44 32.04
CA LEU A 25 10.28 -16.69 32.42
C LEU A 25 11.20 -17.91 32.30
N ARG A 26 12.05 -17.99 31.28
CA ARG A 26 13.02 -19.09 31.13
C ARG A 26 14.07 -19.06 32.25
N GLU A 27 14.55 -17.88 32.58
CA GLU A 27 15.48 -17.68 33.68
C GLU A 27 14.82 -18.08 35.01
N TYR A 28 13.60 -17.63 35.27
CA TYR A 28 12.84 -18.02 36.46
C TYR A 28 12.61 -19.54 36.56
N CYS A 29 12.31 -20.21 35.45
CA CYS A 29 12.16 -21.67 35.42
C CYS A 29 13.48 -22.41 35.75
N SER A 30 14.63 -21.81 35.45
CA SER A 30 15.95 -22.38 35.72
C SER A 30 16.46 -22.02 37.12
N TYR A 31 16.15 -20.80 37.57
CA TYR A 31 16.61 -20.18 38.81
C TYR A 31 15.44 -19.41 39.47
N PRO A 32 14.57 -20.11 40.21
CA PRO A 32 13.41 -19.46 40.82
C PRO A 32 13.86 -18.49 41.93
N VAL A 33 13.43 -17.24 41.83
CA VAL A 33 13.67 -16.18 42.81
C VAL A 33 12.34 -15.61 43.29
N GLU A 34 12.19 -15.39 44.60
CA GLU A 34 10.93 -14.93 45.21
C GLU A 34 10.47 -13.53 44.76
N THR A 35 11.38 -12.74 44.18
CA THR A 35 11.10 -11.37 43.75
C THR A 35 10.32 -11.28 42.44
N VAL A 36 10.23 -12.37 41.67
CA VAL A 36 9.52 -12.39 40.38
C VAL A 36 8.09 -12.87 40.57
N SER A 37 7.13 -11.98 40.30
CA SER A 37 5.70 -12.31 40.30
C SER A 37 5.26 -12.81 38.90
N VAL A 38 5.03 -14.12 38.78
CA VAL A 38 4.54 -14.75 37.54
C VAL A 38 3.19 -14.17 37.11
N ASN A 39 2.32 -13.84 38.07
CA ASN A 39 1.04 -13.20 37.79
C ASN A 39 1.22 -11.83 37.13
N GLN A 40 2.18 -11.04 37.62
CA GLN A 40 2.48 -9.73 37.03
C GLN A 40 3.02 -9.85 35.61
N LEU A 41 3.92 -10.82 35.35
CA LEU A 41 4.43 -11.10 34.01
C LEU A 41 3.31 -11.54 33.05
N HIS A 42 2.37 -12.35 33.53
CA HIS A 42 1.19 -12.76 32.75
C HIS A 42 0.31 -11.55 32.39
N TYR A 43 0.01 -10.66 33.35
CA TYR A 43 -0.75 -9.45 33.07
C TYR A 43 -0.06 -8.53 32.05
N GLN A 44 1.27 -8.37 32.17
CA GLN A 44 2.05 -7.59 31.22
C GLN A 44 1.99 -8.20 29.81
N TYR A 45 2.16 -9.51 29.70
CA TYR A 45 2.03 -10.23 28.43
C TYR A 45 0.66 -10.03 27.79
N ASP A 46 -0.42 -10.18 28.56
CA ASP A 46 -1.78 -10.00 28.09
C ASP A 46 -2.07 -8.58 27.60
N LEU A 47 -1.55 -7.56 28.31
CA LEU A 47 -1.66 -6.17 27.89
C LEU A 47 -0.94 -5.93 26.56
N ILE A 48 0.27 -6.44 26.42
CA ILE A 48 1.05 -6.30 25.18
C ILE A 48 0.33 -6.97 24.01
N ILE A 49 -0.21 -8.18 24.19
CA ILE A 49 -0.96 -8.88 23.14
C ILE A 49 -2.22 -8.11 22.73
N LYS A 50 -2.96 -7.55 23.69
CA LYS A 50 -4.12 -6.69 23.41
C LYS A 50 -3.71 -5.47 22.59
N GLU A 51 -2.59 -4.85 22.92
CA GLU A 51 -2.08 -3.68 22.22
C GLU A 51 -1.62 -3.99 20.80
N ILE A 52 -0.91 -5.11 20.58
CA ILE A 52 -0.55 -5.59 19.24
C ILE A 52 -1.80 -5.80 18.38
N ARG A 53 -2.83 -6.44 18.93
CA ARG A 53 -4.11 -6.65 18.22
C ARG A 53 -4.79 -5.33 17.84
N GLN A 54 -4.73 -4.32 18.69
CA GLN A 54 -5.26 -2.99 18.38
C GLN A 54 -4.46 -2.31 17.25
N ILE A 55 -3.14 -2.46 17.26
CA ILE A 55 -2.29 -1.94 16.18
C ILE A 55 -2.61 -2.63 14.86
N ASP A 56 -2.74 -3.95 14.85
CA ASP A 56 -3.06 -4.71 13.64
C ASP A 56 -4.41 -4.30 13.03
N ARG A 57 -5.43 -4.08 13.86
CA ARG A 57 -6.73 -3.55 13.41
C ARG A 57 -6.59 -2.17 12.75
N LYS A 58 -5.85 -1.26 13.39
CA LYS A 58 -5.61 0.09 12.85
C LYS A 58 -4.84 0.06 11.54
N LEU A 59 -3.84 -0.82 11.42
CA LEU A 59 -3.10 -1.01 10.18
C LEU A 59 -4.02 -1.49 9.06
N TYR A 60 -4.85 -2.50 9.34
CA TYR A 60 -5.81 -3.02 8.37
C TYR A 60 -6.80 -1.95 7.89
N GLU A 61 -7.34 -1.15 8.81
CA GLU A 61 -8.22 -0.02 8.46
C GLU A 61 -7.52 1.03 7.57
N LEU A 62 -6.26 1.38 7.88
CA LEU A 62 -5.50 2.34 7.09
C LEU A 62 -5.17 1.80 5.70
N PHE A 63 -4.78 0.53 5.57
CA PHE A 63 -4.53 -0.11 4.29
C PHE A 63 -5.80 -0.14 3.44
N ASN A 64 -6.94 -0.55 4.00
CA ASN A 64 -8.21 -0.56 3.27
C ASN A 64 -8.61 0.84 2.79
N LYS A 65 -8.46 1.87 3.64
CA LYS A 65 -8.72 3.26 3.24
C LYS A 65 -7.82 3.72 2.10
N GLN A 66 -6.54 3.37 2.14
CA GLN A 66 -5.59 3.70 1.06
C GLN A 66 -5.94 2.96 -0.24
N THR A 67 -6.27 1.68 -0.16
CA THR A 67 -6.68 0.90 -1.34
C THR A 67 -7.90 1.51 -2.01
N LEU A 68 -8.96 1.82 -1.25
CA LEU A 68 -10.17 2.44 -1.79
C LEU A 68 -9.89 3.82 -2.39
N PHE A 69 -9.02 4.60 -1.75
CA PHE A 69 -8.60 5.90 -2.29
C PHE A 69 -7.89 5.75 -3.65
N PHE A 70 -6.93 4.84 -3.76
CA PHE A 70 -6.22 4.61 -5.03
C PHE A 70 -7.10 4.01 -6.11
N GLU A 71 -8.04 3.12 -5.75
CA GLU A 71 -9.04 2.60 -6.68
C GLU A 71 -9.89 3.75 -7.27
N SER A 72 -10.35 4.67 -6.42
CA SER A 72 -11.10 5.84 -6.87
C SER A 72 -10.28 6.76 -7.77
N GLN A 73 -9.00 6.98 -7.47
CA GLN A 73 -8.12 7.80 -8.30
C GLN A 73 -7.83 7.13 -9.65
N ASN A 74 -7.59 5.82 -9.66
CA ASN A 74 -7.40 5.06 -10.89
C ASN A 74 -8.64 5.10 -11.79
N PHE A 75 -9.83 5.02 -11.21
CA PHE A 75 -11.07 5.18 -11.97
C PHE A 75 -11.18 6.57 -12.60
N GLN A 76 -10.86 7.63 -11.86
CA GLN A 76 -10.87 9.00 -12.38
C GLN A 76 -9.82 9.21 -13.48
N LEU A 77 -8.60 8.69 -13.28
CA LEU A 77 -7.53 8.71 -14.27
C LEU A 77 -7.96 8.01 -15.56
N LYS A 78 -8.51 6.80 -15.44
CA LYS A 78 -9.03 6.05 -16.60
C LYS A 78 -10.06 6.87 -17.38
N LYS A 79 -11.01 7.50 -16.69
CA LYS A 79 -12.02 8.37 -17.34
C LYS A 79 -11.38 9.55 -18.07
N LEU A 80 -10.35 10.17 -17.50
CA LEU A 80 -9.62 11.26 -18.15
C LEU A 80 -8.85 10.77 -19.37
N THR A 81 -8.20 9.60 -19.29
CA THR A 81 -7.51 8.97 -20.41
C THR A 81 -8.48 8.60 -21.52
N ASP A 82 -9.62 7.98 -21.20
CA ASP A 82 -10.67 7.62 -22.17
C ASP A 82 -11.23 8.86 -22.86
N LYS A 83 -11.42 9.96 -22.12
CA LYS A 83 -11.84 11.23 -22.70
C LYS A 83 -10.78 11.81 -23.62
N ALA A 84 -9.52 11.86 -23.19
CA ALA A 84 -8.43 12.37 -24.00
C ALA A 84 -8.22 11.55 -25.27
N THR A 85 -8.27 10.21 -25.21
CA THR A 85 -8.18 9.35 -26.40
C THR A 85 -9.39 9.50 -27.31
N SER A 86 -10.59 9.72 -26.77
CA SER A 86 -11.78 10.02 -27.57
C SER A 86 -11.71 11.36 -28.30
N GLU A 87 -11.05 12.36 -27.70
CA GLU A 87 -10.85 13.69 -28.29
C GLU A 87 -9.66 13.70 -29.28
N ILE A 88 -8.66 12.83 -29.09
CA ILE A 88 -7.46 12.70 -29.95
C ILE A 88 -7.67 11.74 -31.12
N LEU A 89 -8.79 11.00 -31.17
CA LEU A 89 -9.17 10.21 -32.34
C LEU A 89 -9.26 11.14 -33.56
N PHE A 90 -8.18 11.22 -34.33
CA PHE A 90 -8.17 11.67 -35.71
C PHE A 90 -9.32 10.94 -36.39
N THR A 91 -10.43 11.65 -36.61
CA THR A 91 -11.50 11.06 -37.38
C THR A 91 -10.98 10.93 -38.80
N VAL A 92 -11.50 9.99 -39.59
CA VAL A 92 -11.16 9.87 -41.03
C VAL A 92 -11.43 11.20 -41.78
N LYS A 93 -12.16 12.14 -41.15
CA LYS A 93 -12.42 13.50 -41.64
C LYS A 93 -11.33 14.53 -41.27
N ASP A 94 -10.49 14.24 -40.27
CA ASP A 94 -9.38 15.10 -39.81
C ASP A 94 -8.06 14.79 -40.54
N LEU A 95 -7.98 13.67 -41.27
CA LEU A 95 -6.92 13.52 -42.27
C LEU A 95 -7.11 14.60 -43.33
N PRO A 96 -6.07 15.36 -43.70
CA PRO A 96 -6.16 16.27 -44.83
C PRO A 96 -6.61 15.46 -46.05
N LYS A 97 -7.69 15.88 -46.72
CA LYS A 97 -8.15 15.32 -48.01
C LYS A 97 -7.08 15.39 -49.12
N HIS A 98 -5.91 15.94 -48.81
CA HIS A 98 -4.78 16.23 -49.67
C HIS A 98 -3.74 15.10 -49.76
N HIS A 99 -4.05 13.89 -49.28
CA HIS A 99 -3.10 12.77 -49.37
C HIS A 99 -2.75 12.37 -50.81
N TRP A 100 -3.54 12.78 -51.81
CA TRP A 100 -3.23 12.63 -53.23
C TRP A 100 -2.57 13.85 -53.89
N THR A 101 -2.66 15.05 -53.31
CA THR A 101 -2.05 16.27 -53.89
C THR A 101 -0.62 16.53 -53.41
N MET A 102 -0.07 15.70 -52.51
CA MET A 102 1.36 15.74 -52.14
C MET A 102 2.24 14.86 -53.04
N PHE A 103 1.67 14.13 -53.99
CA PHE A 103 2.38 13.32 -54.97
C PHE A 103 2.13 13.87 -56.37
N GLU A 104 2.59 15.08 -56.67
CA GLU A 104 2.47 15.64 -58.03
C GLU A 104 3.32 14.91 -59.08
N ASP A 105 4.21 13.99 -58.70
CA ASP A 105 5.19 13.39 -59.63
C ASP A 105 5.17 11.85 -59.70
N LEU A 106 4.00 11.22 -59.67
CA LEU A 106 3.88 9.79 -60.04
C LEU A 106 2.83 9.58 -61.13
N ASN A 107 2.96 10.33 -62.22
CA ASN A 107 2.44 9.94 -63.53
C ASN A 107 3.61 9.68 -64.49
N PRO A 108 4.21 8.47 -64.52
CA PRO A 108 5.00 8.07 -65.66
C PRO A 108 4.08 7.27 -66.57
N ILE A 109 3.30 7.91 -67.44
CA ILE A 109 2.80 7.31 -68.68
C ILE A 109 2.31 8.45 -69.59
N ASN A 110 2.91 8.50 -70.78
CA ASN A 110 2.62 9.29 -71.98
C ASN A 110 3.29 10.66 -72.09
N GLU A 111 4.58 10.65 -72.49
CA GLU A 111 4.99 10.98 -73.88
C GLU A 111 6.35 10.36 -74.21
#